data_AF-A0A564Z9J4-F1
#
_entry.id   AF-A0A564Z9J4-F1
#
_cell.length_a   1.000
_cell.length_b   1.000
_cell.length_c   1.000
_cell.angle_alpha   90.00
_cell.angle_beta   90.00
_cell.angle_gamma   90.00
#
_symmetry.space_group_name_H-M   'P 1'
#
loop_
_entity.id
_entity.type
_entity.pdbx_description
1 polymer ?
#
loop_
_entity_poly.entity_id
_entity_poly.type
_entity_poly.pdbx_seq_one_letter_code
_entity_poly.pdbx_strand_id
1 'polypeptide(L)'
;MEAFVHGFERVFPLKWLSMFTSTELKNLISGQFTDKPWSMEELKSNICFSGFDENSKTVQYFLEVLIGFNMENRGRFLRFVTGYSTFPTGGWRNLSPKLQVTKLPAAIGNEYPSTQVCFH
;
A
#
# COMPACT_ATOMS: atom_id res chain seq x y z
N MET A 1 27.04 5.59 16.48
CA MET A 1 25.63 5.74 16.90
C MET A 1 25.25 7.22 17.05
N GLU A 2 26.11 8.04 17.67
CA GLU A 2 25.89 9.50 17.82
C GLU A 2 25.61 10.24 16.51
N ALA A 3 26.35 9.96 15.43
CA ALA A 3 26.12 10.61 14.14
C ALA A 3 24.72 10.34 13.55
N PHE A 4 24.16 9.15 13.77
CA PHE A 4 22.80 8.81 13.33
C PHE A 4 21.76 9.58 14.15
N VAL A 5 21.92 9.59 15.49
CA VAL A 5 21.05 10.33 16.42
C VAL A 5 21.02 11.81 16.06
N HIS A 6 22.19 12.43 15.93
CA HIS A 6 22.30 13.85 15.56
C HIS A 6 21.74 14.13 14.16
N GLY A 7 21.95 13.24 13.19
CA GLY A 7 21.37 13.36 11.85
C GLY A 7 19.84 13.28 11.86
N PHE A 8 19.29 12.32 12.62
CA PHE A 8 17.84 12.13 12.75
C PHE A 8 17.17 13.33 13.45
N GLU A 9 17.76 13.85 14.52
CA GLU A 9 17.25 15.02 15.26
C GLU A 9 17.15 16.29 14.41
N ARG A 10 17.89 16.40 13.30
CA ARG A 10 17.77 17.54 12.37
C ARG A 10 16.48 17.54 11.57
N VAL A 11 15.83 16.39 11.42
CA VAL A 11 14.60 16.21 10.61
C VAL A 11 13.41 15.91 11.52
N PHE A 12 13.61 15.13 12.57
CA PHE A 12 12.57 14.71 13.50
C PHE A 12 13.06 14.67 14.96
N PRO A 13 12.47 15.45 15.88
CA PRO A 13 12.89 15.47 17.28
C PRO A 13 12.69 14.12 17.99
N LEU A 14 13.76 13.55 18.56
CA LEU A 14 13.70 12.24 19.22
C LEU A 14 12.78 12.21 20.43
N LYS A 15 12.57 13.35 21.10
CA LYS A 15 11.60 13.48 22.20
C LYS A 15 10.17 13.10 21.82
N TRP A 16 9.80 13.13 20.53
CA TRP A 16 8.48 12.68 20.09
C TRP A 16 8.39 11.17 19.97
N LEU A 17 9.52 10.47 19.90
CA LEU A 17 9.56 9.01 19.90
C LEU A 17 9.39 8.41 21.29
N SER A 18 9.56 9.21 22.36
CA SER A 18 9.48 8.71 23.74
C SER A 18 8.10 8.23 24.16
N MET A 19 7.06 8.55 23.38
CA MET A 19 5.70 8.05 23.61
C MET A 19 5.45 6.65 23.05
N PHE A 20 6.39 6.09 22.27
CA PHE A 20 6.28 4.77 21.67
C PHE A 20 7.18 3.75 22.37
N THR A 21 6.68 2.53 22.49
CA THR A 21 7.51 1.35 22.76
C THR A 21 8.39 1.00 21.55
N SER A 22 9.43 0.19 21.76
CA SER A 22 10.29 -0.29 20.67
C SER A 22 9.51 -1.02 19.58
N THR A 23 8.49 -1.79 19.96
CA THR A 23 7.59 -2.50 19.03
C THR A 23 6.74 -1.52 18.22
N GLU A 24 6.15 -0.51 18.86
CA GLU A 24 5.34 0.49 18.17
C GLU A 24 6.19 1.33 17.22
N LEU A 25 7.41 1.71 17.63
CA LEU A 25 8.34 2.44 16.77
C LEU A 25 8.75 1.62 15.55
N LYS A 26 9.01 0.31 15.72
CA LYS A 26 9.26 -0.60 14.61
C LYS A 26 8.08 -0.64 13.65
N ASN A 27 6.86 -0.78 14.16
CA ASN A 27 5.64 -0.83 13.35
C ASN A 27 5.37 0.51 12.64
N LEU A 28 5.70 1.63 13.27
CA LEU A 28 5.57 2.95 12.67
C LEU A 28 6.50 3.11 11.46
N ILE A 29 7.75 2.66 11.58
CA ILE A 29 8.76 2.80 10.52
C ILE A 29 8.61 1.74 9.43
N SER A 30 8.37 0.49 9.81
CA SER A 30 8.37 -0.66 8.90
C SER A 30 6.96 -1.11 8.48
N GLY A 31 5.92 -0.41 8.93
CA GLY A 31 4.54 -0.83 8.78
C GLY A 31 4.17 -2.02 9.66
N GLN A 32 2.87 -2.35 9.68
CA GLN A 32 2.35 -3.49 10.44
C GLN A 32 2.10 -4.67 9.49
N PHE A 33 2.71 -5.83 9.78
CA PHE A 33 2.31 -7.08 9.15
C PHE A 33 0.98 -7.53 9.72
N THR A 34 0.00 -7.73 8.85
CA THR A 34 -1.30 -8.29 9.22
C THR A 34 -1.64 -9.46 8.29
N ASP A 35 -2.08 -10.55 8.88
CA ASP A 35 -2.63 -11.72 8.18
C ASP A 35 -4.09 -11.52 7.77
N LYS A 36 -4.71 -10.41 8.21
CA LYS A 36 -6.10 -10.06 7.94
C LYS A 36 -6.38 -10.09 6.43
N PRO A 37 -7.32 -10.93 5.98
CA PRO A 37 -7.84 -10.89 4.62
C PRO A 37 -8.46 -9.55 4.25
N TRP A 38 -8.25 -9.12 3.00
CA TRP A 38 -8.91 -7.94 2.47
C TRP A 38 -10.36 -8.26 2.14
N SER A 39 -11.28 -7.38 2.51
CA SER A 39 -12.69 -7.49 2.12
C SER A 39 -13.00 -6.70 0.85
N MET A 40 -14.10 -7.05 0.19
CA MET A 40 -14.59 -6.34 -1.00
C MET A 40 -14.91 -4.87 -0.69
N GLU A 41 -15.48 -4.60 0.48
CA GLU A 41 -15.80 -3.25 0.95
C GLU A 41 -14.53 -2.42 1.20
N GLU A 42 -13.50 -3.02 1.79
CA GLU A 42 -12.21 -2.35 2.01
C GLU A 42 -11.55 -1.97 0.69
N LEU A 43 -11.51 -2.89 -0.28
CA LEU A 43 -10.88 -2.60 -1.57
C LEU A 43 -11.68 -1.55 -2.37
N LYS A 44 -13.01 -1.67 -2.45
CA LYS A 44 -13.86 -0.70 -3.18
C LYS A 44 -13.79 0.71 -2.59
N SER A 45 -13.63 0.85 -1.28
CA SER A 45 -13.57 2.17 -0.63
C SER A 45 -12.19 2.85 -0.74
N ASN A 46 -11.13 2.09 -1.03
CA ASN A 46 -9.74 2.57 -0.99
C ASN A 46 -8.99 2.50 -2.32
N ILE A 47 -9.54 1.86 -3.35
CA ILE A 47 -8.96 1.81 -4.71
C ILE A 47 -9.81 2.66 -5.65
N CYS A 48 -9.15 3.59 -6.34
CA CYS A 48 -9.79 4.47 -7.31
C CYS A 48 -9.53 3.95 -8.73
N PHE A 49 -10.59 3.60 -9.45
CA PHE A 49 -10.49 3.15 -10.84
C PHE A 49 -10.72 4.33 -11.78
N SER A 50 -9.82 4.52 -12.76
CA SER A 50 -9.92 5.57 -13.79
C SER A 50 -9.94 4.95 -15.19
N GLY A 51 -10.89 5.36 -16.02
CA GLY A 51 -11.09 4.80 -17.36
C GLY A 51 -11.71 3.40 -17.40
N PHE A 52 -12.12 2.85 -16.25
CA PHE A 52 -12.94 1.65 -16.14
C PHE A 52 -14.37 2.02 -15.74
N ASP A 53 -15.32 1.20 -16.18
CA ASP A 53 -16.64 1.17 -15.53
C ASP A 53 -16.49 0.37 -14.22
N GLU A 54 -16.92 0.95 -13.10
CA GLU A 54 -16.82 0.35 -11.76
C GLU A 54 -17.53 -1.01 -11.67
N ASN A 55 -18.57 -1.20 -12.48
CA ASN A 55 -19.32 -2.46 -12.55
C ASN A 55 -18.82 -3.39 -13.66
N SER A 56 -17.74 -3.02 -14.35
CA SER A 56 -17.15 -3.88 -15.37
C SER A 56 -16.61 -5.18 -14.76
N LYS A 57 -16.69 -6.27 -15.54
CA LYS A 57 -16.11 -7.56 -15.14
C LYS A 57 -14.63 -7.46 -14.83
N THR A 58 -13.89 -6.59 -15.52
CA THR A 58 -12.46 -6.37 -15.26
C THR A 58 -12.20 -5.85 -13.86
N VAL A 59 -12.98 -4.87 -13.38
CA VAL A 59 -12.86 -4.35 -12.02
C VAL A 59 -13.23 -5.42 -11.00
N GLN A 60 -14.33 -6.16 -11.22
CA GLN A 60 -14.73 -7.23 -10.30
C GLN A 60 -13.67 -8.33 -10.21
N TYR A 61 -13.13 -8.81 -11.35
CA TYR A 61 -12.07 -9.83 -11.35
C TYR A 61 -10.80 -9.34 -10.67
N PHE A 62 -10.41 -8.08 -10.88
CA PHE A 62 -9.27 -7.50 -10.19
C PHE A 62 -9.46 -7.58 -8.67
N LEU A 63 -10.61 -7.15 -8.16
CA LEU A 63 -10.92 -7.16 -6.72
C LEU A 63 -11.00 -8.59 -6.17
N GLU A 64 -11.65 -9.52 -6.88
CA GLU A 64 -11.77 -10.93 -6.49
C GLU A 64 -10.40 -11.61 -6.37
N VAL A 65 -9.48 -11.34 -7.32
CA VAL A 65 -8.11 -11.86 -7.27
C VAL A 65 -7.37 -11.34 -6.04
N LEU A 66 -7.49 -10.05 -5.73
CA LEU A 66 -6.87 -9.46 -4.54
C LEU A 66 -7.41 -10.06 -3.23
N ILE A 67 -8.72 -10.32 -3.14
CA ILE A 67 -9.33 -10.99 -1.99
C ILE A 67 -8.77 -12.41 -1.82
N GLY A 68 -8.56 -13.12 -2.94
CA GLY A 68 -8.01 -14.48 -2.95
C GLY A 68 -6.52 -14.58 -2.62
N PHE A 69 -5.78 -13.47 -2.52
CA PHE A 69 -4.37 -13.50 -2.17
C PHE A 69 -4.14 -14.00 -0.75
N ASN A 70 -3.14 -14.87 -0.59
CA ASN A 70 -2.58 -15.19 0.72
C ASN A 70 -1.72 -14.03 1.25
N MET A 71 -1.27 -14.13 2.50
CA MET A 71 -0.46 -13.09 3.15
C MET A 71 0.78 -12.69 2.34
N GLU A 72 1.48 -13.65 1.76
CA GLU A 72 2.69 -13.40 0.96
C GLU A 72 2.38 -12.62 -0.32
N ASN A 73 1.36 -13.03 -1.06
CA ASN A 73 0.94 -12.37 -2.30
C ASN A 73 0.40 -10.96 -2.03
N ARG A 74 -0.26 -10.72 -0.90
CA ARG A 74 -0.65 -9.38 -0.46
C ARG A 74 0.56 -8.48 -0.24
N GLY A 75 1.60 -8.98 0.44
CA GLY A 75 2.84 -8.24 0.66
C GLY A 75 3.59 -7.95 -0.65
N ARG A 76 3.62 -8.91 -1.58
CA ARG A 76 4.21 -8.74 -2.91
C ARG A 76 3.44 -7.72 -3.74
N PHE A 77 2.11 -7.77 -3.72
CA PHE A 77 1.26 -6.79 -4.38
C PHE A 77 1.49 -5.38 -3.83
N LEU A 78 1.50 -5.22 -2.50
CA LEU A 78 1.81 -3.94 -1.89
C LEU A 78 3.21 -3.46 -2.28
N ARG A 79 4.22 -4.33 -2.32
CA ARG A 79 5.56 -3.91 -2.76
C ARG A 79 5.56 -3.47 -4.22
N PHE A 80 4.80 -4.15 -5.06
CA PHE A 80 4.68 -3.85 -6.48
C PHE A 80 4.00 -2.51 -6.75
N VAL A 81 2.93 -2.20 -6.03
CA VAL A 81 2.20 -0.93 -6.21
C VAL A 81 2.80 0.21 -5.38
N THR A 82 3.24 -0.06 -4.15
CA THR A 82 3.61 0.93 -3.12
C THR A 82 5.09 1.12 -2.86
N GLY A 83 5.92 0.15 -3.25
CA GLY A 83 7.32 0.15 -2.84
C GLY A 83 7.54 -0.31 -1.39
N TYR A 84 6.49 -0.63 -0.62
CA TYR A 84 6.58 -1.22 0.73
C TYR A 84 5.77 -2.52 0.79
N SER A 85 6.19 -3.49 1.60
CA SER A 85 5.53 -4.81 1.69
C SER A 85 4.42 -4.88 2.74
N THR A 86 4.14 -3.77 3.42
CA THR A 86 3.23 -3.66 4.56
C THR A 86 2.48 -2.33 4.48
N PHE A 87 1.29 -2.28 5.09
CA PHE A 87 0.58 -1.02 5.23
C PHE A 87 1.22 -0.15 6.32
N PRO A 88 1.12 1.19 6.19
CA PRO A 88 1.16 2.08 7.34
C PRO A 88 0.12 1.64 8.38
N THR A 89 0.35 2.00 9.64
CA THR A 89 -0.64 1.78 10.70
C THR A 89 -2.01 2.28 10.25
N GLY A 90 -3.06 1.45 10.34
CA GLY A 90 -4.42 1.78 9.89
C GLY A 90 -4.84 1.15 8.56
N GLY A 91 -3.95 0.41 7.88
CA GLY A 91 -4.31 -0.40 6.72
C GLY A 91 -4.67 0.42 5.48
N TRP A 92 -5.59 -0.08 4.67
CA TRP A 92 -6.03 0.53 3.40
C TRP A 92 -6.43 2.01 3.53
N ARG A 93 -7.07 2.39 4.63
CA ARG A 93 -7.54 3.77 4.86
C ARG A 93 -6.41 4.79 4.95
N ASN A 94 -5.23 4.33 5.38
CA ASN A 94 -4.05 5.17 5.57
C ASN A 94 -3.03 5.02 4.43
N LEU A 95 -3.40 4.31 3.36
CA LEU A 95 -2.65 4.38 2.11
C LEU A 95 -2.95 5.74 1.46
N SER A 96 -1.96 6.64 1.52
CA SER A 96 -2.07 8.01 1.01
C SER A 96 -0.87 8.32 0.11
N PRO A 97 -1.09 8.74 -1.15
CA PRO A 97 -2.39 8.77 -1.85
C PRO A 97 -3.05 7.38 -1.98
N LYS A 98 -4.38 7.38 -2.20
CA LYS A 98 -5.14 6.13 -2.43
C LYS A 98 -4.67 5.48 -3.72
N LEU A 99 -4.60 4.15 -3.73
CA LEU A 99 -4.18 3.39 -4.92
C LEU A 99 -5.07 3.72 -6.12
N GLN A 100 -4.47 4.24 -7.19
CA GLN A 100 -5.16 4.47 -8.46
C GLN A 100 -4.88 3.35 -9.48
N VAL A 101 -5.95 2.81 -10.07
CA VAL A 101 -5.88 1.82 -11.17
C VAL A 101 -6.43 2.44 -12.44
N THR A 102 -5.57 2.70 -13.41
CA THR A 102 -5.93 3.41 -14.64
C THR A 102 -5.93 2.48 -15.84
N LYS A 103 -6.96 2.57 -16.68
CA LYS A 103 -7.04 1.81 -17.93
C LYS A 103 -6.05 2.38 -18.95
N LEU A 104 -5.15 1.55 -19.44
CA LEU A 104 -4.26 1.92 -20.54
C LEU A 104 -5.02 1.89 -21.88
N PRO A 105 -4.74 2.82 -22.81
CA PRO A 105 -5.27 2.78 -24.17
C PRO A 105 -4.92 1.46 -24.86
N ALA A 106 -5.81 0.95 -25.72
CA ALA A 106 -5.71 -0.37 -26.36
C ALA A 106 -4.59 -0.53 -27.40
N ALA A 107 -3.52 0.28 -27.33
CA ALA A 107 -2.48 0.33 -28.36
C ALA A 107 -1.36 -0.71 -28.17
N ILE A 108 -1.30 -1.46 -27.07
CA ILE A 108 -0.27 -2.48 -26.88
C ILE A 108 -0.89 -3.76 -26.32
N GLY A 109 -1.07 -4.75 -27.19
CA GLY A 109 -1.54 -6.08 -26.80
C GLY A 109 -0.45 -6.83 -26.03
N ASN A 110 -0.87 -7.64 -25.04
CA ASN A 110 -0.03 -8.52 -24.21
C ASN A 110 0.91 -7.87 -23.18
N GLU A 111 0.69 -6.62 -22.78
CA GLU A 111 1.47 -6.03 -21.70
C GLU A 111 0.97 -6.46 -20.31
N TYR A 112 1.91 -6.79 -19.42
CA TYR A 112 1.62 -6.97 -18.00
C TYR A 112 1.23 -5.63 -17.36
N PRO A 113 0.48 -5.64 -16.24
CA PRO A 113 0.25 -4.43 -15.47
C PRO A 113 1.58 -3.75 -15.10
N SER A 114 1.63 -2.43 -15.20
CA SER A 114 2.77 -1.60 -14.79
C SER A 114 2.39 -0.69 -13.63
N THR A 115 3.35 -0.34 -12.78
CA THR A 115 3.13 0.56 -11.63
C THR A 115 4.05 1.77 -11.65
N GLN A 116 3.58 2.85 -11.05
CA GLN A 116 4.35 4.06 -10.79
C GLN A 116 4.38 4.30 -9.29
N VAL A 117 5.35 3.67 -8.62
CA VAL A 117 5.40 3.57 -7.16
C VAL A 117 5.45 4.94 -6.44
N CYS A 118 6.05 5.95 -7.06
CA CYS A 118 6.10 7.31 -6.51
C CYS A 118 4.74 8.05 -6.57
N PHE A 119 3.80 7.54 -7.37
CA PHE A 119 2.54 8.19 -7.73
C PHE A 119 1.35 7.27 -7.47
N HIS A 120 1.36 6.58 -6.35
CA HIS A 120 0.18 5.83 -5.91
C HIS A 120 -1.15 6.52 -6.18
#